data_AF-A0A3N1GW68-F1
#
_entry.id   AF-A0A3N1GW68-F1
#
_cell.length_a   1.000
_cell.length_b   1.000
_cell.length_c   1.000
_cell.angle_alpha   90.00
_cell.angle_beta   90.00
_cell.angle_gamma   90.00
#
_symmetry.space_group_name_H-M   'P 1'
#
loop_
_entity.id
_entity.type
_entity.pdbx_description
1 polymer ?
#
loop_
_entity_poly.entity_id
_entity_poly.type
_entity_poly.pdbx_seq_one_letter_code
_entity_poly.pdbx_strand_id
1 'polypeptide(L)'
;MTATELSAYQVRAGVTYLRDVAAAEHMTPLTWSRRDGYRFSAEPGDWIAYERACVRTELTRIARLISATVEPHAARLPDDDWVQLVLGQLTGVKSALGLLVRAG
;
A
#
# COMPACT_ATOMS: atom_id res chain seq x y z
N MET A 1 37.93 -12.26 17.92
CA MET A 1 36.86 -12.57 16.95
C MET A 1 35.71 -11.61 17.19
N THR A 2 35.41 -10.74 16.23
CA THR A 2 34.13 -10.03 16.21
C THR A 2 33.06 -11.04 15.80
N ALA A 3 32.01 -11.20 16.61
CA ALA A 3 31.03 -12.29 16.56
C ALA A 3 30.30 -12.50 15.21
N THR A 4 30.47 -11.60 14.25
CA THR A 4 29.76 -11.63 12.96
C THR A 4 30.68 -11.56 11.74
N GLU A 5 32.00 -11.40 11.90
CA GLU A 5 32.97 -11.15 10.80
C GLU A 5 32.64 -9.94 9.89
N LEU A 6 31.59 -9.17 10.21
CA LEU A 6 31.19 -7.99 9.46
C LEU A 6 32.00 -6.77 9.90
N SER A 7 32.36 -5.94 8.93
CA SER A 7 32.87 -4.60 9.19
C SER A 7 31.80 -3.73 9.85
N ALA A 8 32.24 -2.73 10.61
CA ALA A 8 31.32 -1.75 11.20
C ALA A 8 30.45 -1.02 10.15
N TYR A 9 30.93 -0.90 8.91
CA TYR A 9 30.15 -0.37 7.81
C TYR A 9 29.00 -1.31 7.41
N GLN A 10 29.27 -2.60 7.23
CA GLN A 10 28.26 -3.60 6.87
C GLN A 10 27.16 -3.71 7.94
N VAL A 11 27.54 -3.67 9.23
CA VAL A 11 26.55 -3.65 10.32
C VAL A 11 25.65 -2.42 10.25
N ARG A 12 26.23 -1.22 10.02
CA ARG A 12 25.44 0.01 9.88
C ARG A 12 24.52 -0.01 8.67
N ALA A 13 25.01 -0.47 7.52
CA ALA A 13 24.22 -0.57 6.30
C ALA A 13 23.03 -1.54 6.47
N GLY A 14 23.26 -2.70 7.09
CA GLY A 14 22.19 -3.67 7.38
C GLY A 14 21.12 -3.12 8.33
N VAL A 15 21.52 -2.39 9.37
CA VAL A 15 20.57 -1.75 10.30
C VAL A 15 19.75 -0.64 9.61
N THR A 16 20.36 0.15 8.73
CA THR A 16 19.63 1.15 7.93
C THR A 16 18.61 0.46 7.01
N TYR A 17 19.02 -0.58 6.28
CA TYR A 17 18.12 -1.34 5.42
C TYR A 17 16.92 -1.92 6.18
N LEU A 18 17.15 -2.58 7.32
CA LEU A 18 16.07 -3.12 8.15
C LEU A 18 15.10 -2.05 8.64
N ARG A 19 15.60 -0.85 8.94
CA ARG A 19 14.77 0.27 9.37
C ARG A 19 13.98 0.87 8.21
N ASP A 20 14.57 0.95 7.01
CA ASP A 20 13.88 1.40 5.80
C ASP A 20 12.78 0.41 5.40
N VAL A 21 13.06 -0.90 5.52
CA VAL A 21 12.05 -1.96 5.33
C VAL A 21 10.94 -1.84 6.37
N ALA A 22 11.26 -1.69 7.66
CA ALA A 22 10.25 -1.53 8.71
C ALA A 22 9.42 -0.24 8.52
N ALA A 23 10.05 0.86 8.09
CA ALA A 23 9.36 2.09 7.73
C ALA A 23 8.40 1.89 6.54
N ALA A 24 8.83 1.14 5.52
CA ALA A 24 8.00 0.77 4.38
C ALA A 24 6.85 -0.18 4.76
N GLU A 25 7.08 -1.14 5.67
CA GLU A 25 6.06 -2.04 6.23
C GLU A 25 4.99 -1.28 7.00
N HIS A 26 5.37 -0.19 7.68
CA HIS A 26 4.43 0.71 8.36
C HIS A 26 3.75 1.72 7.43
N MET A 27 3.91 1.60 6.11
CA MET A 27 3.06 2.28 5.13
C MET A 27 2.94 3.80 5.38
N THR A 28 4.06 4.45 5.71
CA THR A 28 4.11 5.90 5.92
C THR A 28 5.32 6.51 5.22
N PRO A 29 5.19 7.72 4.64
CA PRO A 29 6.29 8.41 3.98
C PRO A 29 7.21 9.00 5.05
N LEU A 30 8.08 8.13 5.60
CA LEU A 30 9.00 8.47 6.67
C LEU A 30 10.35 8.89 6.09
N THR A 31 10.78 10.11 6.39
CA THR A 31 12.14 10.59 6.15
C THR A 31 12.97 10.37 7.41
N TRP A 32 14.17 9.83 7.27
CA TRP A 32 15.10 9.70 8.39
C TRP A 32 16.01 10.92 8.53
N SER A 33 16.20 11.40 9.75
CA SER A 33 17.28 12.32 10.10
C SER A 33 18.11 11.82 11.28
N ARG A 34 19.38 12.21 11.32
CA ARG A 34 20.29 11.83 12.41
C ARG A 34 19.84 12.38 13.78
N ARG A 35 19.21 13.55 13.78
CA ARG A 35 18.77 14.23 15.01
C ARG A 35 17.47 13.65 15.56
N ASP A 36 16.52 13.38 14.67
CA ASP A 36 15.14 13.16 15.04
C ASP A 36 14.61 11.74 14.72
N GLY A 37 15.42 10.90 14.07
CA GLY A 37 14.99 9.57 13.62
C GLY A 37 14.05 9.62 12.42
N TYR A 38 13.24 8.57 12.24
CA TYR A 38 12.20 8.52 11.21
C TYR A 38 11.03 9.43 11.60
N ARG A 39 10.63 10.31 10.69
CA ARG A 39 9.47 11.20 10.83
C ARG A 39 8.71 11.28 9.54
N PHE A 40 7.43 11.63 9.62
CA PHE A 40 6.65 12.00 8.44
C PHE A 40 7.36 13.12 7.67
N SER A 41 7.47 12.98 6.35
CA SER A 41 8.20 13.96 5.53
C SER A 41 7.60 15.37 5.70
N ALA A 42 8.48 16.36 5.83
CA ALA A 42 8.10 17.77 5.82
C ALA A 42 7.79 18.26 4.39
N GLU A 43 8.24 17.53 3.36
CA GLU A 43 7.99 17.84 1.95
C GLU A 43 6.61 17.31 1.53
N PRO A 44 5.66 18.20 1.15
CA PRO A 44 4.34 17.81 0.70
C PRO A 44 4.32 16.79 -0.44
N GLY A 45 5.26 16.90 -1.38
CA GLY A 45 5.35 15.98 -2.52
C GLY A 45 5.47 14.52 -2.13
N ASP A 46 6.22 14.21 -1.06
CA ASP A 46 6.51 12.83 -0.65
C ASP A 46 5.26 12.10 -0.18
N TRP A 47 4.45 12.73 0.67
CA TRP A 47 3.24 12.10 1.19
C TRP A 47 2.08 12.15 0.21
N ILE A 48 1.97 13.17 -0.64
CA ILE A 48 1.00 13.18 -1.76
C ILE A 48 1.29 12.03 -2.73
N ALA A 49 2.56 11.82 -3.11
CA ALA A 49 2.95 10.72 -3.99
C ALA A 49 2.64 9.35 -3.35
N TYR A 50 2.90 9.23 -2.05
CA TYR A 50 2.59 8.04 -1.27
C TYR A 50 1.08 7.74 -1.22
N GLU A 51 0.25 8.73 -0.85
CA GLU A 51 -1.21 8.61 -0.83
C GLU A 51 -1.77 8.18 -2.19
N ARG A 52 -1.27 8.78 -3.27
CA ARG A 52 -1.65 8.40 -4.65
C ARG A 52 -1.26 6.96 -4.96
N ALA A 53 -0.09 6.50 -4.51
CA ALA A 53 0.33 5.12 -4.70
C ALA A 53 -0.56 4.12 -3.93
N CYS A 54 -0.98 4.46 -2.70
CA CYS A 54 -1.93 3.67 -1.93
C CYS A 54 -3.28 3.56 -2.66
N VAL A 55 -3.83 4.69 -3.13
CA VAL A 55 -5.10 4.70 -3.88
C VAL A 55 -5.03 3.83 -5.13
N ARG A 56 -3.94 3.89 -5.90
CA ARG A 56 -3.73 3.03 -7.09
C ARG A 56 -3.63 1.56 -6.72
N THR A 57 -2.96 1.23 -5.62
CA THR A 57 -2.84 -0.14 -5.11
C THR A 57 -4.19 -0.71 -4.74
N GLU A 58 -4.99 0.04 -3.98
CA GLU A 58 -6.32 -0.41 -3.56
C GLU A 58 -7.30 -0.50 -4.74
N LEU A 59 -7.25 0.44 -5.68
CA LEU A 59 -8.02 0.34 -6.93
C LEU A 59 -7.72 -0.98 -7.65
N THR A 60 -6.44 -1.33 -7.76
CA THR A 60 -6.00 -2.56 -8.43
C THR A 60 -6.47 -3.80 -7.68
N ARG A 61 -6.37 -3.82 -6.35
CA ARG A 61 -6.83 -4.94 -5.52
C ARG A 61 -8.33 -5.15 -5.64
N ILE A 62 -9.12 -4.08 -5.53
CA ILE A 62 -10.58 -4.15 -5.62
C ILE A 62 -11.01 -4.54 -7.04
N ALA A 63 -10.40 -3.97 -8.07
CA ALA A 63 -10.70 -4.35 -9.46
C ALA A 63 -10.46 -5.85 -9.70
N ARG A 64 -9.37 -6.41 -9.16
CA ARG A 64 -9.07 -7.84 -9.24
C ARG A 64 -10.05 -8.70 -8.45
N LEU A 65 -10.40 -8.29 -7.23
CA LEU A 65 -11.39 -9.00 -6.42
C LEU A 65 -12.74 -9.10 -7.15
N ILE A 66 -13.18 -8.00 -7.76
CA ILE A 66 -14.41 -7.96 -8.54
C ILE A 66 -14.31 -8.94 -9.71
N SER A 67 -13.31 -8.79 -10.59
CA SER A 67 -13.26 -9.54 -11.84
C SER A 67 -12.91 -11.02 -11.66
N ALA A 68 -12.09 -11.35 -10.66
CA ALA A 68 -11.57 -12.71 -10.47
C ALA A 68 -12.44 -13.55 -9.52
N THR A 69 -13.31 -12.94 -8.72
CA THR A 69 -14.05 -13.65 -7.67
C THR A 69 -15.52 -13.27 -7.62
N VAL A 70 -15.83 -11.99 -7.47
CA VAL A 70 -17.21 -11.54 -7.23
C VAL A 70 -18.08 -11.69 -8.48
N GLU A 71 -17.60 -11.23 -9.64
CA GLU A 71 -18.31 -11.41 -10.92
C GLU A 71 -18.53 -12.89 -11.25
N PRO A 72 -17.51 -13.79 -11.17
CA PRO A 72 -17.72 -15.23 -11.35
C PRO A 72 -18.68 -15.89 -10.35
N HIS A 73 -18.76 -15.38 -9.12
CA HIS A 73 -19.72 -15.86 -8.10
C HIS A 73 -21.13 -15.41 -8.47
N ALA A 74 -21.34 -14.12 -8.73
CA ALA A 74 -22.63 -13.56 -9.14
C ALA A 74 -23.17 -14.22 -10.42
N ALA A 75 -22.29 -14.59 -11.36
CA ALA A 75 -22.67 -15.31 -12.57
C ALA A 75 -23.12 -16.76 -12.30
N ARG A 76 -22.59 -17.42 -11.26
CA ARG A 76 -22.94 -18.80 -10.88
C ARG A 76 -24.19 -18.87 -10.01
N LEU A 77 -24.39 -17.88 -9.15
CA LEU A 77 -25.51 -17.77 -8.22
C LEU A 77 -26.14 -16.38 -8.34
N PRO A 78 -26.92 -16.12 -9.40
CA PRO A 78 -27.46 -14.79 -9.66
C PRO A 78 -28.45 -14.32 -8.58
N ASP A 79 -29.18 -15.25 -7.96
CA ASP A 79 -30.18 -14.97 -6.92
C ASP A 79 -29.59 -14.90 -5.49
N ASP A 80 -28.26 -14.97 -5.36
CA ASP A 80 -27.59 -14.81 -4.06
C ASP A 80 -27.51 -13.31 -3.70
N ASP A 81 -28.37 -12.87 -2.79
CA ASP A 81 -28.47 -11.48 -2.34
C ASP A 81 -27.13 -10.92 -1.81
N TRP A 82 -26.30 -11.78 -1.19
CA TRP A 82 -25.03 -11.34 -0.62
C TRP A 82 -24.03 -10.98 -1.72
N VAL A 83 -23.89 -11.82 -2.76
CA VAL A 83 -22.94 -11.52 -3.84
C VAL A 83 -23.38 -10.31 -4.66
N GLN A 84 -24.69 -10.12 -4.86
CA GLN A 84 -25.22 -8.95 -5.54
C GLN A 84 -24.92 -7.66 -4.75
N LEU A 85 -25.11 -7.68 -3.42
CA LEU A 85 -24.73 -6.56 -2.56
C LEU A 85 -23.24 -6.25 -2.65
N VAL A 86 -22.38 -7.27 -2.50
CA VAL A 86 -20.92 -7.12 -2.58
C VAL A 86 -20.51 -6.55 -3.93
N LEU A 87 -21.04 -7.07 -5.05
CA LEU A 87 -20.74 -6.59 -6.39
C LEU A 87 -21.10 -5.11 -6.55
N GLY A 88 -22.29 -4.70 -6.10
CA GLY A 88 -22.74 -3.32 -6.15
C GLY A 88 -21.83 -2.38 -5.34
N GLN A 89 -21.56 -2.73 -4.07
CA GLN A 89 -20.72 -1.91 -3.18
C GLN A 89 -19.28 -1.79 -3.70
N LEU A 90 -18.65 -2.90 -4.09
CA LEU A 90 -17.27 -2.87 -4.59
C LEU A 90 -17.16 -2.15 -5.93
N THR A 91 -18.17 -2.24 -6.79
CA THR A 91 -18.23 -1.45 -8.03
C THR A 91 -18.29 0.05 -7.74
N GLY A 92 -19.06 0.46 -6.73
CA GLY A 92 -19.07 1.83 -6.22
C GLY A 92 -17.69 2.29 -5.74
N VAL A 93 -17.03 1.49 -4.89
CA VAL A 93 -15.68 1.80 -4.39
C VAL A 93 -14.65 1.89 -5.52
N LYS A 94 -14.65 0.92 -6.46
CA LYS A 94 -13.78 0.94 -7.64
C LYS A 94 -13.96 2.24 -8.44
N SER A 95 -15.19 2.71 -8.58
CA SER A 95 -15.51 3.94 -9.31
C SER A 95 -14.96 5.18 -8.58
N ALA A 96 -15.17 5.27 -7.26
CA ALA A 96 -14.65 6.37 -6.44
C ALA A 96 -13.11 6.43 -6.47
N LEU A 97 -12.43 5.29 -6.28
CA LEU A 97 -10.97 5.23 -6.38
C LEU A 97 -10.47 5.56 -7.79
N GLY A 98 -11.20 5.13 -8.82
CA GLY A 98 -10.89 5.48 -10.21
C GLY A 98 -10.95 6.99 -10.49
N LEU A 99 -11.86 7.72 -9.84
CA LEU A 99 -11.90 9.18 -9.91
C LEU A 99 -10.68 9.81 -9.24
N LEU A 100 -10.31 9.35 -8.04
CA LEU A 100 -9.14 9.85 -7.32
C LEU A 100 -7.83 9.65 -8.11
N VAL A 101 -7.67 8.51 -8.79
CA VAL A 101 -6.49 8.23 -9.64
C VAL A 101 -6.41 9.16 -10.86
N ARG A 102 -7.55 9.64 -11.39
CA ARG A 102 -7.60 10.56 -12.54
C ARG A 102 -7.45 12.03 -12.13
N ALA A 103 -7.83 12.37 -10.90
CA ALA A 103 -7.87 13.74 -10.41
C ALA A 103 -6.49 14.35 -10.09
N GLY A 104 -5.39 13.58 -10.19
CA GLY A 104 -4.06 14.19 -10.33
C GLY A 104 -2.96 13.19 -10.57
#